data_AF-A0A537ZHY9-F1
#
_entry.id   AF-A0A537ZHY9-F1
#
_cell.length_a   1.000
_cell.length_b   1.000
_cell.length_c   1.000
_cell.angle_alpha   90.00
_cell.angle_beta   90.00
_cell.angle_gamma   90.00
#
_symmetry.space_group_name_H-M   'P 1'
#
loop_
_entity.id
_entity.type
_entity.pdbx_description
1 polymer ?
#
loop_
_entity_poly.entity_id
_entity_poly.type
_entity_poly.pdbx_seq_one_letter_code
_entity_poly.pdbx_strand_id
1 'polypeptide(L)'
;MPLAVRLLSSPGAPWLAASGSDTGPLPGISGFRGIATQAVVQLRSDGPLGLVGYSRSYPLRLRPLWIGPRPVVPSEPVDFPRGAAGKDGSATQSTRAGDAPAAVREYQLGDSLRHISWPVSARMGQLITKKFDSSLAPEVLIAVDLGPSTNADATADRTAGIASWLGGNVLDRGWRLRVLVVGPDGPTMRPVDRTGLHCALAEAQRGPLPLPTDRPLLLVRPDAVTWL
;
A
#
# COMPACT_ATOMS: atom_id res chain seq x y z
N MET A 1 -25.70 -32.60 18.90
CA MET A 1 -26.21 -32.55 17.51
C MET A 1 -25.20 -31.79 16.68
N PRO A 2 -24.85 -32.26 15.47
CA PRO A 2 -23.90 -31.55 14.62
C PRO A 2 -24.54 -30.24 14.14
N LEU A 3 -24.03 -29.12 14.64
CA LEU A 3 -24.38 -27.80 14.15
C LEU A 3 -23.35 -27.44 13.09
N ALA A 4 -23.77 -26.99 11.93
CA ALA A 4 -22.86 -26.44 10.93
C ALA A 4 -22.91 -24.91 11.00
N VAL A 5 -21.75 -24.26 10.96
CA VAL A 5 -21.61 -22.79 10.98
C VAL A 5 -20.81 -22.31 9.77
N ARG A 6 -21.18 -21.17 9.19
CA ARG A 6 -20.37 -20.48 8.17
C ARG A 6 -20.49 -18.96 8.28
N LEU A 7 -19.48 -18.24 7.80
CA LEU A 7 -19.53 -16.79 7.69
C LEU A 7 -20.26 -16.39 6.40
N LEU A 8 -21.57 -16.12 6.49
CA LEU A 8 -22.39 -15.76 5.33
C LEU A 8 -21.92 -14.47 4.65
N SER A 9 -21.37 -13.52 5.41
CA SER A 9 -20.76 -12.30 4.86
C SER A 9 -19.51 -12.53 4.03
N SER A 10 -18.92 -13.74 4.07
CA SER A 10 -17.80 -14.11 3.23
C SER A 10 -18.27 -14.92 2.02
N PRO A 11 -17.98 -14.46 0.79
CA PRO A 11 -18.21 -15.26 -0.41
C PRO A 11 -17.51 -16.63 -0.31
N GLY A 12 -18.26 -17.69 -0.61
CA GLY A 12 -17.72 -19.06 -0.64
C GLY A 12 -17.28 -19.64 0.71
N ALA A 13 -17.69 -19.07 1.84
CA ALA A 13 -17.30 -19.59 3.15
C ALA A 13 -17.75 -21.05 3.35
N PRO A 14 -16.84 -21.95 3.77
CA PRO A 14 -17.15 -23.35 3.99
C PRO A 14 -18.07 -23.53 5.20
N TRP A 15 -18.83 -24.62 5.21
CA TRP A 15 -19.52 -25.07 6.41
C TRP A 15 -18.53 -25.76 7.34
N LEU A 16 -18.50 -25.32 8.59
CA LEU A 16 -17.71 -25.94 9.65
C LEU A 16 -18.64 -26.65 10.63
N ALA A 17 -18.35 -27.90 10.92
CA ALA A 17 -19.07 -28.63 11.96
C ALA A 17 -18.64 -28.11 13.33
N ALA A 18 -19.62 -27.93 14.20
CA ALA A 18 -19.48 -27.55 15.60
C ALA A 18 -20.32 -28.50 16.45
N SER A 19 -19.78 -28.93 17.58
CA SER A 19 -20.46 -29.84 18.50
C SER A 19 -20.42 -29.28 19.92
N GLY A 20 -21.60 -29.06 20.51
CA GLY A 20 -21.70 -28.52 21.86
C GLY A 20 -21.19 -27.07 21.94
N SER A 21 -20.47 -26.75 23.01
CA SER A 21 -19.73 -25.49 23.12
C SER A 21 -18.37 -25.69 22.48
N ASP A 22 -18.12 -24.98 21.39
CA ASP A 22 -16.90 -25.08 20.59
C ASP A 22 -16.39 -23.67 20.28
N THR A 23 -15.07 -23.52 20.14
CA THR A 23 -14.42 -22.26 19.80
C THR A 23 -13.37 -22.52 18.73
N GLY A 24 -13.48 -21.82 17.62
CA GLY A 24 -12.55 -21.97 16.51
C GLY A 24 -12.59 -20.80 15.53
N PRO A 25 -11.60 -20.71 14.64
CA PRO A 25 -11.58 -19.68 13.62
C PRO A 25 -12.70 -19.93 12.60
N LEU A 26 -13.39 -18.86 12.21
CA LEU A 26 -14.35 -18.89 11.12
C LEU A 26 -13.71 -18.25 9.88
N PRO A 27 -13.25 -19.04 8.90
CA PRO A 27 -12.53 -18.52 7.75
C PRO A 27 -13.48 -17.67 6.89
N GLY A 28 -12.93 -16.59 6.35
CA GLY A 28 -13.65 -15.79 5.39
C GLY A 28 -12.77 -14.77 4.68
N ILE A 29 -13.27 -14.35 3.53
CA ILE A 29 -12.72 -13.26 2.72
C ILE A 29 -13.82 -12.22 2.54
N SER A 30 -13.42 -10.96 2.34
CA SER A 30 -14.37 -9.93 1.94
C SER A 30 -14.44 -9.82 0.43
N GLY A 31 -15.64 -9.57 -0.09
CA GLY A 31 -15.86 -9.22 -1.49
C GLY A 31 -15.77 -7.72 -1.78
N PHE A 32 -15.58 -6.88 -0.76
CA PHE A 32 -15.59 -5.42 -0.88
C PHE A 32 -14.44 -4.77 -0.11
N ARG A 33 -13.99 -3.59 -0.55
CA ARG A 33 -13.14 -2.69 0.25
C ARG A 33 -14.01 -1.80 1.13
N GLY A 34 -13.57 -1.49 2.34
CA GLY A 34 -14.33 -0.61 3.23
C GLY A 34 -14.16 -0.93 4.70
N ILE A 35 -15.00 -0.30 5.53
CA ILE A 35 -15.06 -0.59 6.96
C ILE A 35 -16.25 -1.52 7.24
N ALA A 36 -15.97 -2.72 7.73
CA ALA A 36 -17.00 -3.64 8.19
C ALA A 36 -17.23 -3.47 9.70
N THR A 37 -18.47 -3.19 10.09
CA THR A 37 -18.90 -3.11 11.50
C THR A 37 -19.82 -4.26 11.89
N GLN A 38 -20.21 -5.08 10.92
CA GLN A 38 -21.10 -6.22 11.09
C GLN A 38 -20.67 -7.35 10.17
N ALA A 39 -20.90 -8.58 10.63
CA ALA A 39 -20.84 -9.76 9.78
C ALA A 39 -22.00 -10.70 10.11
N VAL A 40 -22.42 -11.49 9.14
CA VAL A 40 -23.54 -12.42 9.29
C VAL A 40 -22.98 -13.83 9.34
N VAL A 41 -23.34 -14.57 10.37
CA VAL A 41 -23.04 -15.99 10.50
C VAL A 41 -24.32 -16.78 10.26
N GLN A 42 -24.21 -17.86 9.51
CA GLN A 42 -25.33 -18.77 9.28
C GLN A 42 -25.08 -20.07 10.01
N LEU A 43 -26.08 -20.49 10.79
CA LEU A 43 -26.14 -21.78 11.46
C LEU A 43 -27.09 -22.68 10.69
N ARG A 44 -26.73 -23.95 10.53
CA ARG A 44 -27.56 -24.99 9.96
C ARG A 44 -27.50 -26.24 10.85
N SER A 45 -28.65 -26.84 11.09
CA SER A 45 -28.78 -28.13 11.76
C SER A 45 -29.70 -29.01 10.91
N ASP A 46 -29.33 -30.26 10.71
CA ASP A 46 -30.12 -31.29 10.00
C ASP A 46 -31.02 -32.11 10.94
N GLY A 47 -30.99 -31.81 12.24
CA GLY A 47 -31.76 -32.52 13.26
C GLY A 47 -31.23 -33.94 13.54
N PRO A 48 -31.82 -34.68 14.49
CA PRO A 48 -31.34 -36.01 14.89
C PRO A 48 -31.44 -37.06 13.79
N LEU A 49 -32.42 -36.91 12.90
CA LEU A 49 -32.77 -37.91 11.87
C LEU A 49 -32.40 -37.46 10.45
N GLY A 50 -31.88 -36.25 10.25
CA GLY A 50 -31.56 -35.72 8.92
C GLY A 50 -32.77 -35.42 8.02
N LEU A 51 -34.00 -35.58 8.52
CA LEU A 51 -35.22 -35.46 7.71
C LEU A 51 -35.66 -34.00 7.47
N VAL A 52 -35.34 -33.10 8.40
CA VAL A 52 -35.72 -31.68 8.35
C VAL A 52 -34.55 -30.83 8.82
N GLY A 53 -34.04 -30.01 7.91
CA GLY A 53 -33.00 -29.04 8.21
C GLY A 53 -33.58 -27.70 8.66
N TYR A 54 -33.00 -27.10 9.69
CA TYR A 54 -33.24 -25.72 10.10
C TYR A 54 -32.01 -24.87 9.84
N SER A 55 -32.19 -23.67 9.29
CA SER A 55 -31.13 -22.69 9.08
C SER A 55 -31.53 -21.35 9.69
N ARG A 56 -30.60 -20.70 10.37
CA ARG A 56 -30.79 -19.37 10.92
C ARG A 56 -29.56 -18.51 10.76
N SER A 57 -29.77 -17.25 10.38
CA SER A 57 -28.71 -16.26 10.23
C SER A 57 -28.70 -15.32 11.43
N TYR A 58 -27.51 -15.02 11.92
CA TYR A 58 -27.28 -14.16 13.07
C TYR A 58 -26.32 -13.03 12.69
N PRO A 59 -26.72 -11.76 12.83
CA PRO A 59 -25.81 -10.64 12.68
C PRO A 59 -24.92 -10.54 13.93
N LEU A 60 -23.61 -10.57 13.73
CA LEU A 60 -22.59 -10.30 14.72
C LEU A 60 -22.11 -8.86 14.54
N ARG A 61 -22.13 -8.09 15.62
CA ARG A 61 -21.47 -6.78 15.65
C ARG A 61 -19.97 -6.99 15.79
N LEU A 62 -19.22 -6.34 14.92
CA LEU A 62 -17.77 -6.35 14.95
C LEU A 62 -17.27 -5.01 15.49
N ARG A 63 -16.05 -5.01 16.04
CA ARG A 63 -15.28 -3.77 16.09
C ARG A 63 -15.00 -3.33 14.64
N PRO A 64 -14.95 -2.02 14.34
CA PRO A 64 -14.66 -1.55 13.00
C PRO A 64 -13.43 -2.24 12.43
N LEU A 65 -13.62 -2.95 11.31
CA LEU A 65 -12.59 -3.71 10.64
C LEU A 65 -12.34 -3.07 9.28
N TRP A 66 -11.13 -2.55 9.08
CA TRP A 66 -10.69 -1.99 7.81
C TRP A 66 -10.32 -3.11 6.86
N ILE A 67 -11.04 -3.20 5.76
CA ILE A 67 -10.84 -4.17 4.71
C ILE A 67 -10.23 -3.43 3.53
N GLY A 68 -8.92 -3.55 3.39
CA GLY A 68 -8.19 -3.01 2.25
C GLY A 68 -8.58 -3.72 0.94
N PRO A 69 -8.35 -3.09 -0.21
CA PRO A 69 -8.63 -3.71 -1.50
C PRO A 69 -7.69 -4.89 -1.74
N ARG A 70 -8.14 -5.85 -2.55
CA ARG A 70 -7.27 -6.90 -3.09
C ARG A 70 -6.26 -6.25 -4.06
N PRO A 71 -4.95 -6.49 -3.92
CA PRO A 71 -3.96 -5.95 -4.85
C PRO A 71 -4.23 -6.39 -6.30
N VAL A 72 -4.15 -5.44 -7.23
CA VAL A 72 -4.35 -5.67 -8.67
C VAL A 72 -3.11 -5.17 -9.40
N VAL A 73 -2.52 -6.00 -10.26
CA VAL A 73 -1.40 -5.59 -11.10
C VAL A 73 -1.92 -4.61 -12.18
N PRO A 74 -1.30 -3.44 -12.36
CA PRO A 74 -1.65 -2.54 -13.46
C PRO A 74 -1.39 -3.22 -14.82
N SER A 75 -2.18 -2.86 -15.83
CA SER A 75 -2.02 -3.43 -17.18
C SER A 75 -0.73 -2.98 -17.85
N GLU A 76 -0.31 -1.74 -17.61
CA GLU A 76 0.95 -1.21 -18.09
C GLU A 76 1.98 -1.18 -16.96
N PRO A 77 3.24 -1.58 -17.22
CA PRO A 77 4.32 -1.44 -16.25
C PRO A 77 4.51 0.02 -15.85
N VAL A 78 4.59 0.27 -14.55
CA VAL A 78 4.89 1.59 -14.01
C VAL A 78 6.33 1.62 -13.57
N ASP A 79 7.13 2.43 -14.26
CA ASP A 79 8.51 2.67 -13.86
C ASP A 79 8.53 3.62 -12.66
N PHE A 80 9.09 3.16 -11.56
CA PHE A 80 9.41 4.04 -10.44
C PHE A 80 10.72 4.76 -10.75
N PRO A 81 10.82 6.09 -10.46
CA PRO A 81 12.08 6.81 -10.60
C PRO A 81 13.13 6.04 -9.84
N ARG A 82 14.24 5.68 -10.50
CA ARG A 82 15.36 5.00 -9.83
C ARG A 82 15.77 5.90 -8.68
N GLY A 83 15.45 5.49 -7.45
CA GLY A 83 16.00 6.11 -6.25
C GLY A 83 17.50 6.23 -6.43
N ALA A 84 18.09 7.33 -5.97
CA ALA A 84 19.53 7.59 -6.02
C ALA A 84 20.33 6.61 -5.14
N ALA A 85 20.11 5.31 -5.31
CA ALA A 85 20.85 4.21 -4.74
C ALA A 85 21.86 3.74 -5.80
N GLY A 86 23.11 4.18 -5.63
CA GLY A 86 24.30 3.54 -6.18
C GLY A 86 24.38 3.42 -7.71
N LYS A 87 24.88 4.47 -8.38
CA LYS A 87 25.49 4.32 -9.71
C LYS A 87 26.89 3.71 -9.55
N ASP A 88 27.00 2.41 -9.76
CA ASP A 88 28.20 1.82 -10.37
C ASP A 88 27.86 1.53 -11.84
N GLY A 89 28.45 2.29 -12.76
CA GLY A 89 28.43 1.98 -14.20
C GLY A 89 27.89 3.09 -15.13
N SER A 90 28.83 3.87 -15.67
CA SER A 90 28.85 4.49 -17.01
C SER A 90 27.63 5.26 -17.57
N ALA A 91 27.81 6.58 -17.64
CA ALA A 91 27.45 7.52 -18.71
C ALA A 91 26.09 7.41 -19.43
N THR A 92 25.16 8.31 -19.07
CA THR A 92 24.65 9.34 -20.00
C THR A 92 24.07 10.51 -19.21
N GLN A 93 24.33 11.73 -19.70
CA GLN A 93 23.91 13.01 -19.14
C GLN A 93 22.40 13.08 -18.88
N SER A 94 22.04 13.46 -17.65
CA SER A 94 20.80 14.15 -17.34
C SER A 94 21.03 14.93 -16.05
N THR A 95 21.31 16.22 -16.23
CA THR A 95 21.43 17.20 -15.16
C THR A 95 20.05 17.41 -14.53
N ARG A 96 19.83 16.98 -13.28
CA ARG A 96 18.72 17.45 -12.42
C ARG A 96 19.01 17.15 -10.94
N ALA A 97 19.14 18.23 -10.18
CA ALA A 97 19.07 18.41 -8.73
C ALA A 97 19.26 17.15 -7.85
N GLY A 98 20.49 16.93 -7.38
CA GLY A 98 20.78 15.95 -6.33
C GLY A 98 22.24 15.48 -6.29
N ASP A 99 22.97 15.62 -7.40
CA ASP A 99 24.36 15.12 -7.53
C ASP A 99 25.43 16.15 -7.09
N ALA A 100 25.03 17.14 -6.28
CA ALA A 100 25.98 18.08 -5.70
C ALA A 100 26.59 17.46 -4.43
N PRO A 101 27.92 17.31 -4.32
CA PRO A 101 28.55 16.89 -3.07
C PRO A 101 28.15 17.88 -1.96
N ALA A 102 27.45 17.40 -0.94
CA ALA A 102 26.83 18.24 0.10
C ALA A 102 27.85 19.04 0.93
N ALA A 103 29.09 18.55 1.04
CA ALA A 103 30.22 19.31 1.56
C ALA A 103 31.53 18.60 1.20
N VAL A 104 32.55 19.39 0.90
CA VAL A 104 33.94 18.93 0.78
C VAL A 104 34.59 19.15 2.13
N ARG A 105 35.11 18.10 2.77
CA ARG A 105 35.87 18.21 4.03
C ARG A 105 37.25 17.58 3.91
N GLU A 106 38.17 18.07 4.73
CA GLU A 106 39.47 17.44 4.93
C GLU A 106 39.29 16.05 5.55
N TYR A 107 40.10 15.10 5.08
CA TYR A 107 40.12 13.73 5.56
C TYR A 107 40.42 13.68 7.06
N GLN A 108 39.58 12.96 7.80
CA GLN A 108 39.85 12.63 9.20
C GLN A 108 40.23 11.15 9.32
N LEU A 109 41.11 10.85 10.28
CA LEU A 109 41.51 9.48 10.58
C LEU A 109 40.26 8.63 10.91
N GLY A 110 39.98 7.62 10.08
CA GLY A 110 38.76 6.80 10.15
C GLY A 110 37.82 6.94 8.95
N ASP A 111 38.03 7.95 8.08
CA ASP A 111 37.31 8.05 6.81
C ASP A 111 37.77 6.96 5.82
N SER A 112 36.82 6.43 5.04
CA SER A 112 37.10 5.44 4.01
C SER A 112 37.93 6.04 2.88
N LEU A 113 39.09 5.44 2.62
CA LEU A 113 40.00 5.85 1.53
C LEU A 113 39.33 5.74 0.14
N ARG A 114 38.26 4.95 -0.01
CA ARG A 114 37.50 4.82 -1.27
C ARG A 114 36.73 6.08 -1.64
N HIS A 115 36.47 6.97 -0.68
CA HIS A 115 35.70 8.19 -0.88
C HIS A 115 36.59 9.42 -1.13
N ILE A 116 37.90 9.23 -1.28
CA ILE A 116 38.84 10.31 -1.59
C ILE A 116 38.63 10.79 -3.02
N SER A 117 38.45 12.10 -3.17
CA SER A 117 38.48 12.75 -4.47
C SER A 117 39.94 12.97 -4.89
N TRP A 118 40.55 11.99 -5.55
CA TRP A 118 41.94 12.07 -6.00
C TRP A 118 42.27 13.33 -6.82
N PRO A 119 41.42 13.79 -7.75
CA PRO A 119 41.72 15.00 -8.53
C PRO A 119 41.78 16.28 -7.69
N VAL A 120 40.94 16.38 -6.65
CA VAL A 120 40.93 17.55 -5.75
C VAL A 120 42.06 17.45 -4.74
N SER A 121 42.29 16.24 -4.21
CA SER A 121 43.35 15.97 -3.24
C SER A 121 44.73 16.22 -3.85
N ALA A 122 44.94 15.84 -5.12
CA ALA A 122 46.19 16.08 -5.84
C ALA A 122 46.47 17.58 -6.09
N ARG A 123 45.42 18.40 -6.26
CA ARG A 123 45.58 19.85 -6.48
C ARG A 123 45.77 20.64 -5.18
N MET A 124 45.16 20.19 -4.09
CA MET A 124 45.17 20.88 -2.79
C MET A 124 46.31 20.41 -1.88
N GLY A 125 46.96 19.28 -2.17
CA GLY A 125 48.03 18.71 -1.33
C GLY A 125 47.52 18.09 -0.02
N GLN A 126 46.20 18.00 0.18
CA GLN A 126 45.54 17.43 1.34
C GLN A 126 44.51 16.39 0.88
N LEU A 127 44.29 15.34 1.68
CA LEU A 127 43.26 14.34 1.37
C LEU A 127 41.87 14.92 1.56
N ILE A 128 41.07 14.90 0.50
CA ILE A 128 39.72 15.44 0.47
C ILE A 128 38.71 14.31 0.29
N THR A 129 37.82 14.15 1.28
CA THR A 129 36.79 13.10 1.28
C THR A 129 35.47 13.63 0.76
N LYS A 130 34.87 12.93 -0.21
CA LYS A 130 33.48 13.13 -0.62
C LYS A 130 32.58 12.51 0.44
N LYS A 131 31.90 13.34 1.24
CA LYS A 131 30.85 12.85 2.13
C LYS A 131 29.59 12.62 1.29
N PHE A 132 29.30 11.36 1.01
CA PHE A 132 27.99 10.98 0.49
C PHE A 132 27.00 11.13 1.64
N ASP A 133 25.96 11.93 1.46
CA ASP A 133 24.83 11.91 2.38
C ASP A 133 24.29 10.49 2.38
N SER A 134 24.02 9.92 3.56
CA SER A 134 23.34 8.64 3.66
C SER A 134 21.98 8.83 3.01
N SER A 135 21.85 8.39 1.75
CA SER A 135 20.67 8.62 0.93
C SER A 135 19.43 8.20 1.72
N LEU A 136 18.68 9.18 2.21
CA LEU A 136 17.40 8.95 2.85
C LEU A 136 16.57 8.11 1.88
N ALA A 137 15.96 7.02 2.37
CA ALA A 137 15.09 6.20 1.55
C ALA A 137 14.11 7.10 0.77
N PRO A 138 14.05 6.99 -0.57
CA PRO A 138 13.24 7.88 -1.38
C PRO A 138 11.78 7.79 -0.92
N GLU A 139 11.08 8.93 -0.91
CA GLU A 139 9.65 9.00 -0.60
C GLU A 139 8.87 9.06 -1.91
N VAL A 140 7.89 8.17 -2.06
CA VAL A 140 6.95 8.17 -3.19
C VAL A 140 5.59 8.64 -2.68
N LEU A 141 5.00 9.61 -3.38
CA LEU A 141 3.60 10.01 -3.17
C LEU A 141 2.72 9.30 -4.20
N ILE A 142 1.75 8.52 -3.73
CA ILE A 142 0.69 7.96 -4.56
C ILE A 142 -0.61 8.73 -4.29
N ALA A 143 -1.16 9.34 -5.31
CA ALA A 143 -2.48 9.97 -5.27
C ALA A 143 -3.50 9.04 -5.91
N VAL A 144 -4.62 8.77 -5.24
CA VAL A 144 -5.62 7.81 -5.70
C VAL A 144 -6.93 8.53 -5.98
N ASP A 145 -7.29 8.59 -7.25
CA ASP A 145 -8.56 9.13 -7.72
C ASP A 145 -9.45 7.95 -8.14
N LEU A 146 -10.54 7.74 -7.40
CA LEU A 146 -11.48 6.65 -7.62
C LEU A 146 -12.46 6.92 -8.77
N GLY A 147 -12.34 8.06 -9.44
CA GLY A 147 -13.19 8.50 -10.53
C GLY A 147 -14.56 9.00 -10.09
N PRO A 148 -15.41 9.39 -11.07
CA PRO A 148 -16.73 9.93 -10.79
C PRO A 148 -17.67 8.88 -10.20
N SER A 149 -18.71 9.33 -9.50
CA SER A 149 -19.75 8.47 -8.91
C SER A 149 -20.57 7.68 -9.94
N THR A 150 -20.51 8.07 -11.21
CA THR A 150 -21.15 7.36 -12.33
C THR A 150 -20.46 6.04 -12.68
N ASN A 151 -19.20 5.86 -12.29
CA ASN A 151 -18.49 4.60 -12.49
C ASN A 151 -19.00 3.51 -11.55
N ALA A 152 -18.92 2.26 -11.98
CA ALA A 152 -19.24 1.11 -11.13
C ALA A 152 -18.31 1.04 -9.90
N ASP A 153 -18.81 0.52 -8.78
CA ASP A 153 -18.02 0.34 -7.56
C ASP A 153 -16.84 -0.61 -7.76
N ALA A 154 -17.01 -1.63 -8.61
CA ALA A 154 -15.94 -2.52 -9.04
C ALA A 154 -14.77 -1.77 -9.70
N THR A 155 -15.04 -0.66 -10.41
CA THR A 155 -14.00 0.18 -11.00
C THR A 155 -13.19 0.90 -9.92
N ALA A 156 -13.87 1.47 -8.92
CA ALA A 156 -13.20 2.10 -7.78
C ALA A 156 -12.40 1.08 -6.96
N ASP A 157 -12.95 -0.12 -6.74
CA ASP A 157 -12.25 -1.23 -6.08
C ASP A 157 -10.99 -1.64 -6.84
N ARG A 158 -11.07 -1.73 -8.17
CA ARG A 158 -9.91 -2.05 -9.02
C ARG A 158 -8.85 -0.96 -8.94
N THR A 159 -9.23 0.31 -9.01
CA THR A 159 -8.28 1.44 -8.88
C THR A 159 -7.58 1.42 -7.53
N ALA A 160 -8.32 1.21 -6.44
CA ALA A 160 -7.75 1.05 -5.11
C ALA A 160 -6.84 -0.19 -5.03
N GLY A 161 -7.20 -1.29 -5.70
CA GLY A 161 -6.36 -2.49 -5.83
C GLY A 161 -5.04 -2.24 -6.57
N ILE A 162 -5.06 -1.44 -7.64
CA ILE A 162 -3.85 -1.00 -8.35
C ILE A 162 -2.97 -0.16 -7.44
N ALA A 163 -3.56 0.81 -6.72
CA ALA A 163 -2.84 1.63 -5.74
C ALA A 163 -2.23 0.77 -4.61
N SER A 164 -2.94 -0.26 -4.14
CA SER A 164 -2.43 -1.19 -3.14
C SER A 164 -1.24 -1.99 -3.66
N TRP A 165 -1.29 -2.47 -4.91
CA TRP A 165 -0.18 -3.18 -5.54
C TRP A 165 1.05 -2.30 -5.72
N LEU A 166 0.87 -1.07 -6.22
CA LEU A 166 1.95 -0.10 -6.41
C LEU A 166 2.56 0.33 -5.07
N GLY A 167 1.73 0.69 -4.09
CA GLY A 167 2.18 1.07 -2.76
C GLY A 167 2.91 -0.08 -2.04
N GLY A 168 2.41 -1.31 -2.17
CA GLY A 168 3.11 -2.50 -1.67
C GLY A 168 4.51 -2.65 -2.29
N ASN A 169 4.61 -2.47 -3.61
CA ASN A 169 5.88 -2.51 -4.33
C ASN A 169 6.88 -1.42 -3.88
N VAL A 170 6.41 -0.22 -3.57
CA VAL A 170 7.24 0.85 -2.99
C VAL A 170 7.76 0.43 -1.63
N LEU A 171 6.90 -0.07 -0.76
CA LEU A 171 7.26 -0.49 0.59
C LEU A 171 8.20 -1.70 0.60
N ASP A 172 8.02 -2.66 -0.31
CA ASP A 172 8.91 -3.82 -0.46
C ASP A 172 10.33 -3.46 -0.91
N ARG A 173 10.50 -2.29 -1.56
CA ARG A 173 11.81 -1.72 -1.89
C ARG A 173 12.47 -1.01 -0.71
N GLY A 174 11.81 -0.92 0.44
CA GLY A 174 12.26 -0.16 1.61
C GLY A 174 12.11 1.36 1.45
N TRP A 175 11.32 1.81 0.48
CA TRP A 175 11.07 3.23 0.24
C TRP A 175 9.94 3.73 1.13
N ARG A 176 9.93 5.04 1.39
CA ARG A 176 8.85 5.67 2.15
C ARG A 176 7.65 5.89 1.23
N LEU A 177 6.46 5.58 1.73
CA LEU A 177 5.22 5.79 0.99
C LEU A 177 4.38 6.87 1.67
N ARG A 178 3.89 7.81 0.87
CA ARG A 178 2.84 8.75 1.23
C ARG A 178 1.65 8.51 0.32
N VAL A 179 0.45 8.53 0.90
CA VAL A 179 -0.79 8.34 0.14
C VAL A 179 -1.66 9.57 0.28
N LEU A 180 -2.17 10.04 -0.86
CA LEU A 180 -3.19 11.08 -0.97
C LEU A 180 -4.50 10.43 -1.43
N VAL A 181 -5.51 10.45 -0.57
CA VAL A 181 -6.86 9.90 -0.82
C VAL A 181 -7.92 10.88 -0.32
N VAL A 182 -9.12 10.83 -0.87
CA VAL A 182 -10.30 11.46 -0.26
C VAL A 182 -10.85 10.51 0.79
N GLY A 183 -10.76 10.88 2.07
CA GLY A 183 -11.36 10.15 3.18
C GLY A 183 -12.75 10.71 3.55
N PRO A 184 -13.37 10.20 4.62
CA PRO A 184 -14.68 10.67 5.10
C PRO A 184 -14.67 12.15 5.52
N ASP A 185 -13.56 12.63 6.10
CA ASP A 185 -13.41 14.01 6.57
C ASP A 185 -12.77 14.93 5.50
N GLY A 186 -12.63 14.44 4.26
CA GLY A 186 -12.02 15.16 3.15
C GLY A 186 -10.66 14.59 2.71
N PRO A 187 -9.92 15.31 1.84
CA PRO A 187 -8.65 14.85 1.32
C PRO A 187 -7.58 14.78 2.40
N THR A 188 -6.91 13.64 2.50
CA THR A 188 -5.84 13.39 3.46
C THR A 188 -4.58 12.95 2.73
N MET A 189 -3.45 13.52 3.12
CA MET A 189 -2.13 13.14 2.61
C MET A 189 -1.23 12.79 3.79
N ARG A 190 -0.89 11.51 3.95
CA ARG A 190 -0.11 11.03 5.11
C ARG A 190 0.93 9.99 4.72
N PRO A 191 2.08 9.93 5.42
CA PRO A 191 2.97 8.78 5.30
C PRO A 191 2.25 7.53 5.81
N VAL A 192 2.49 6.40 5.16
CA VAL A 192 1.84 5.13 5.51
C VAL A 192 2.85 3.99 5.46
N ASP A 193 2.66 3.03 6.36
CA ASP A 193 3.23 1.69 6.25
C ASP A 193 2.28 0.77 5.47
N ARG A 194 2.57 -0.53 5.44
CA ARG A 194 1.73 -1.50 4.71
C ARG A 194 0.30 -1.55 5.25
N THR A 195 0.13 -1.55 6.56
CA THR A 195 -1.20 -1.57 7.19
C THR A 195 -1.94 -0.27 6.93
N GLY A 196 -1.27 0.87 7.12
CA GLY A 196 -1.80 2.20 6.88
C GLY A 196 -2.22 2.43 5.43
N LEU A 197 -1.51 1.84 4.45
CA LEU A 197 -1.92 1.84 3.05
C LEU A 197 -3.28 1.16 2.88
N HIS A 198 -3.45 -0.05 3.41
CA HIS A 198 -4.71 -0.78 3.30
C HIS A 198 -5.86 -0.08 4.06
N CYS A 199 -5.59 0.50 5.24
CA CYS A 199 -6.59 1.29 5.97
C CYS A 199 -7.00 2.55 5.19
N ALA A 200 -6.03 3.31 4.65
CA ALA A 200 -6.31 4.50 3.86
C ALA A 200 -7.13 4.18 2.59
N LEU A 201 -6.82 3.08 1.92
CA LEU A 201 -7.56 2.64 0.73
C LEU A 201 -8.96 2.06 1.07
N ALA A 202 -9.11 1.46 2.25
CA ALA A 202 -10.42 1.04 2.76
C ALA A 202 -11.33 2.25 3.06
N GLU A 203 -10.76 3.34 3.55
CA GLU A 203 -11.47 4.60 3.84
C GLU A 203 -11.69 5.47 2.59
N ALA A 204 -11.01 5.18 1.48
CA ALA A 204 -11.02 6.02 0.29
C ALA A 204 -12.39 6.11 -0.39
N GLN A 205 -12.87 7.34 -0.56
CA GLN A 205 -14.13 7.71 -1.18
C GLN A 205 -13.91 8.44 -2.50
N ARG A 206 -14.95 8.51 -3.33
CA ARG A 206 -14.93 9.30 -4.56
C ARG A 206 -15.05 10.78 -4.20
N GLY A 207 -14.27 11.63 -4.85
CA GLY A 207 -14.31 13.07 -4.61
C GLY A 207 -13.14 13.81 -5.27
N PRO A 208 -13.16 15.16 -5.21
CA PRO A 208 -12.08 15.96 -5.76
C PRO A 208 -10.78 15.74 -4.98
N LEU A 209 -9.69 15.44 -5.70
CA LEU A 209 -8.37 15.22 -5.11
C LEU A 209 -7.48 16.44 -5.34
N PRO A 210 -7.04 17.16 -4.30
CA PRO A 210 -6.15 18.31 -4.45
C PRO A 210 -4.72 17.83 -4.74
N LEU A 211 -4.35 17.82 -6.02
CA LEU A 211 -3.03 17.36 -6.46
C LEU A 211 -1.96 18.42 -6.14
N PRO A 212 -0.93 18.09 -5.33
CA PRO A 212 0.18 19.00 -5.10
C PRO A 212 0.98 19.22 -6.39
N THR A 213 1.41 20.46 -6.62
CA THR A 213 2.26 20.86 -7.75
C THR A 213 3.73 21.05 -7.35
N ASP A 214 4.05 20.94 -6.06
CA ASP A 214 5.37 21.20 -5.49
C ASP A 214 6.29 19.97 -5.46
N ARG A 215 5.77 18.79 -5.83
CA ARG A 215 6.48 17.51 -5.74
C ARG A 215 5.97 16.52 -6.79
N PRO A 216 6.83 15.60 -7.26
CA PRO A 216 6.39 14.54 -8.16
C PRO A 216 5.45 13.58 -7.44
N LEU A 217 4.41 13.12 -8.13
CA LEU A 217 3.47 12.15 -7.60
C LEU A 217 3.03 11.13 -8.66
N LEU A 218 2.67 9.93 -8.20
CA LEU A 218 2.06 8.92 -9.04
C LEU A 218 0.55 8.97 -8.88
N LEU A 219 -0.15 9.44 -9.91
CA LEU A 219 -1.60 9.49 -9.95
C LEU A 219 -2.17 8.17 -10.46
N VAL A 220 -3.00 7.53 -9.65
CA VAL A 220 -3.71 6.29 -9.97
C VAL A 220 -5.19 6.62 -10.22
N ARG A 221 -5.64 6.41 -11.46
CA ARG A 221 -7.01 6.62 -11.92
C ARG A 221 -7.60 5.33 -12.52
N PRO A 222 -8.92 5.27 -12.73
CA PRO A 222 -9.56 4.10 -13.35
C PRO A 222 -9.00 3.72 -14.73
N ASP A 223 -8.60 4.71 -15.51
CA ASP A 223 -8.19 4.60 -16.90
C ASP A 223 -6.66 4.62 -17.09
N ALA A 224 -5.92 5.20 -16.16
CA ALA A 224 -4.47 5.37 -16.30
C ALA A 224 -3.73 5.45 -14.96
N VAL A 225 -2.46 5.09 -15.00
CA VAL A 225 -1.49 5.37 -13.93
C VAL A 225 -0.39 6.26 -14.51
N THR A 226 -0.15 7.44 -13.94
CA THR A 226 0.74 8.44 -14.57
C THR A 226 1.50 9.25 -13.54
N TRP A 227 2.77 9.56 -13.83
CA TRP A 227 3.56 10.51 -13.07
C TRP A 227 3.19 11.95 -13.41
N LEU A 228 2.99 12.79 -12.39
CA LEU A 228 2.77 14.23 -12.48
C LEU A 228 3.90 14.98 -11.76
#